data_AF-A0A2S3QMT5-F1
#
_entry.id   AF-A0A2S3QMT5-F1
#
_cell.length_a   1.000
_cell.length_b   1.000
_cell.length_c   1.000
_cell.angle_alpha   90.00
_cell.angle_beta   90.00
_cell.angle_gamma   90.00
#
_symmetry.space_group_name_H-M   'P 1'
#
loop_
_entity.id
_entity.type
_entity.pdbx_description
1 polymer ?
#
loop_
_entity_poly.entity_id
_entity_poly.type
_entity_poly.pdbx_seq_one_letter_code
_entity_poly.pdbx_strand_id
1 'polypeptide(L)'
;MTREVKEYEFHSFSQKPLNSSVEDFEFQDFEGMSIREIEEKQKIIRVERQMAKDTGFDLNPIVHEHRGVRAQEEDDFARAVQEEVARQVEAVKEDAYREGLELGREQGREEVKVELAGAAEEKILLLNDMVSEVLSTQVGLLSAQKMQTYTLLRTIAKWIVLKELKDDGEYIIRLLEKLIVEAQTKENLLIRVNEKHFEQMPEVLEVVQAKLGELTNTRVEIDFDIEAPGIVVESQNGIVNGSLKTQLDSLDKLFEAVGLASSEDDSDESQ
;
A
#
# COMPACT_ATOMS: atom_id res chain seq x y z
N MET A 1 -118.36 3.86 28.09
CA MET A 1 -118.25 4.74 26.90
C MET A 1 -118.20 3.87 25.67
N THR A 2 -119.17 4.09 24.78
CA THR A 2 -119.51 3.33 23.58
C THR A 2 -118.40 3.35 22.53
N ARG A 3 -118.02 2.19 21.99
CA ARG A 3 -117.13 2.07 20.83
C ARG A 3 -117.97 2.20 19.55
N GLU A 4 -117.78 3.28 18.81
CA GLU A 4 -118.30 3.41 17.43
C GLU A 4 -117.53 2.46 16.51
N VAL A 5 -118.22 1.48 15.96
CA VAL A 5 -117.71 0.66 14.85
C VAL A 5 -118.07 1.40 13.57
N LYS A 6 -117.07 1.91 12.83
CA LYS A 6 -117.27 2.42 11.47
C LYS A 6 -117.13 1.27 10.48
N GLU A 7 -118.10 1.17 9.59
CA GLU A 7 -118.11 0.21 8.48
C GLU A 7 -116.98 0.57 7.49
N TYR A 8 -116.14 -0.42 7.17
CA TYR A 8 -114.96 -0.23 6.33
C TYR A 8 -115.33 -0.51 4.86
N GLU A 9 -115.40 0.53 4.04
CA GLU A 9 -115.55 0.39 2.59
C GLU A 9 -114.19 0.19 1.93
N PHE A 10 -114.08 -0.85 1.09
CA PHE A 10 -112.89 -1.10 0.28
C PHE A 10 -112.75 -0.02 -0.80
N HIS A 11 -111.73 0.83 -0.67
CA HIS A 11 -111.29 1.67 -1.78
C HIS A 11 -110.58 0.82 -2.83
N SER A 12 -111.08 0.86 -4.06
CA SER A 12 -110.45 0.21 -5.23
C SER A 12 -109.00 0.69 -5.40
N PHE A 13 -108.08 -0.26 -5.56
CA PHE A 13 -106.63 -0.01 -5.73
C PHE A 13 -106.23 0.49 -7.13
N SER A 14 -107.20 0.91 -7.95
CA SER A 14 -106.95 1.43 -9.30
C SER A 14 -107.50 2.86 -9.45
N GLN A 15 -106.61 3.85 -9.36
CA GLN A 15 -106.90 5.25 -9.71
C GLN A 15 -106.97 5.49 -11.23
N LYS A 16 -107.69 4.65 -11.98
CA LYS A 16 -107.97 4.90 -13.40
C LYS A 16 -109.46 4.65 -13.69
N PRO A 17 -110.16 5.61 -14.35
CA PRO A 17 -111.57 5.46 -14.69
C PRO A 17 -111.82 4.32 -15.68
N LEU A 18 -113.00 3.70 -15.57
CA LEU A 18 -113.45 2.47 -16.25
C LEU A 18 -113.61 2.54 -17.78
N ASN A 19 -113.04 3.55 -18.45
CA ASN A 19 -113.01 3.70 -19.91
C ASN A 19 -111.56 3.70 -20.39
N SER A 20 -110.98 2.51 -20.49
CA SER A 20 -109.59 2.27 -20.91
C SER A 20 -109.50 1.99 -22.41
N SER A 21 -108.57 2.65 -23.10
CA SER A 21 -107.83 1.97 -24.17
C SER A 21 -106.93 0.93 -23.51
N VAL A 22 -107.02 -0.32 -23.93
CA VAL A 22 -106.13 -1.40 -23.49
C VAL A 22 -104.71 -1.04 -23.93
N GLU A 23 -103.82 -0.79 -22.98
CA GLU A 23 -102.38 -0.75 -23.24
C GLU A 23 -101.90 -2.21 -23.22
N ASP A 24 -101.38 -2.68 -24.35
CA ASP A 24 -100.70 -3.97 -24.41
C ASP A 24 -99.47 -3.92 -23.51
N PHE A 25 -99.44 -4.82 -22.51
CA PHE A 25 -98.29 -4.98 -21.62
C PHE A 25 -97.26 -5.87 -22.34
N GLU A 26 -96.25 -5.26 -22.96
CA GLU A 26 -95.10 -5.99 -23.47
C GLU A 26 -94.16 -6.36 -22.32
N PHE A 27 -93.87 -7.66 -22.18
CA PHE A 27 -92.79 -8.13 -21.32
C PHE A 27 -91.46 -7.59 -21.89
N GLN A 28 -90.79 -6.71 -21.14
CA GLN A 28 -89.41 -6.35 -21.45
C GLN A 28 -88.53 -7.58 -21.20
N ASP A 29 -87.76 -7.98 -22.22
CA ASP A 29 -86.76 -9.04 -22.10
C ASP A 29 -85.77 -8.70 -20.98
N PHE A 30 -85.53 -9.66 -20.08
CA PHE A 30 -84.58 -9.55 -18.97
C PHE A 30 -83.10 -9.67 -19.42
N GLU A 31 -82.83 -9.60 -20.71
CA GLU A 31 -81.48 -9.71 -21.25
C GLU A 31 -80.79 -8.34 -21.28
N GLY A 32 -80.24 -7.97 -20.12
CA GLY A 32 -79.31 -6.85 -20.01
C GLY A 32 -79.50 -6.01 -18.76
N MET A 33 -79.44 -6.61 -17.57
CA MET A 33 -79.28 -5.82 -16.35
C MET A 33 -78.02 -4.96 -16.48
N SER A 34 -78.16 -3.66 -16.19
CA SER A 34 -77.04 -2.75 -16.04
C SER A 34 -76.12 -3.24 -14.93
N ILE A 35 -74.81 -3.00 -15.05
CA ILE A 35 -73.82 -3.32 -14.00
C ILE A 35 -74.27 -2.79 -12.63
N ARG A 36 -74.96 -1.64 -12.60
CA ARG A 36 -75.53 -1.04 -11.39
C ARG A 36 -76.65 -1.86 -10.77
N GLU A 37 -77.53 -2.45 -11.57
CA GLU A 37 -78.66 -3.26 -11.11
C GLU A 37 -78.17 -4.61 -10.56
N ILE A 38 -77.12 -5.16 -11.16
CA ILE A 38 -76.44 -6.36 -10.65
C ILE A 38 -75.80 -6.08 -9.29
N GLU A 39 -75.11 -4.95 -9.13
CA GLU A 39 -74.52 -4.54 -7.85
C GLU A 39 -75.57 -4.29 -6.76
N GLU A 40 -76.69 -3.65 -7.09
CA GLU A 40 -77.80 -3.42 -6.15
C GLU A 40 -78.44 -4.74 -5.72
N LYS A 41 -78.71 -5.65 -6.67
CA LYS A 41 -79.22 -6.99 -6.36
C LYS A 41 -78.27 -7.76 -5.45
N GLN A 42 -76.97 -7.70 -5.71
CA GLN A 42 -75.95 -8.33 -4.86
C GLN A 42 -75.93 -7.73 -3.44
N LYS A 43 -76.06 -6.41 -3.30
CA LYS A 43 -76.14 -5.75 -1.98
C LYS A 43 -77.37 -6.21 -1.18
N ILE A 44 -78.52 -6.30 -1.85
CA ILE A 44 -79.76 -6.78 -1.24
C ILE A 44 -79.58 -8.22 -0.72
N ILE A 45 -79.02 -9.12 -1.54
CA ILE A 45 -78.78 -10.51 -1.15
C ILE A 45 -77.85 -10.59 0.08
N ARG A 46 -76.82 -9.74 0.19
CA ARG A 46 -75.93 -9.71 1.38
C ARG A 46 -76.68 -9.32 2.67
N VAL A 47 -77.53 -8.29 2.60
CA VAL A 47 -78.31 -7.82 3.75
C VAL A 47 -79.31 -8.90 4.19
N GLU A 48 -79.98 -9.53 3.23
CA GLU A 48 -80.92 -10.63 3.50
C GLU A 48 -80.24 -11.83 4.14
N ARG A 49 -79.03 -12.20 3.69
CA ARG A 49 -78.23 -13.26 4.32
C ARG A 49 -77.86 -12.94 5.75
N GLN A 50 -77.46 -11.70 6.02
CA GLN A 50 -77.10 -11.27 7.37
C GLN A 50 -78.31 -11.33 8.30
N MET A 51 -79.47 -10.84 7.85
CA MET A 51 -80.72 -10.96 8.58
C MET A 51 -81.15 -12.42 8.78
N ALA A 52 -80.98 -13.29 7.77
CA ALA A 52 -81.30 -14.71 7.88
C ALA A 52 -80.41 -15.42 8.93
N LYS A 53 -79.12 -15.10 8.99
CA LYS A 53 -78.20 -15.59 10.03
C LYS A 53 -78.62 -15.13 11.42
N ASP A 54 -78.97 -13.85 11.57
CA ASP A 54 -79.35 -13.27 12.86
C ASP A 54 -80.71 -13.79 13.36
N THR A 55 -81.61 -14.14 12.44
CA THR A 55 -82.97 -14.63 12.75
C THR A 55 -83.11 -16.16 12.75
N GLY A 56 -82.07 -16.89 12.35
CA GLY A 56 -82.09 -18.36 12.26
C GLY A 56 -83.01 -18.90 11.16
N PHE A 57 -83.30 -18.10 10.14
CA PHE A 57 -84.17 -18.47 9.03
C PHE A 57 -83.40 -19.22 7.96
N ASP A 58 -83.82 -20.45 7.65
CA ASP A 58 -83.19 -21.31 6.64
C ASP A 58 -84.00 -21.31 5.33
N LEU A 59 -83.32 -21.02 4.23
CA LEU A 59 -83.92 -20.95 2.89
C LEU A 59 -83.93 -22.35 2.26
N ASN A 60 -85.00 -22.68 1.54
CA ASN A 60 -85.04 -23.91 0.76
C ASN A 60 -83.88 -23.94 -0.28
N PRO A 61 -83.16 -25.06 -0.45
CA PRO A 61 -82.01 -25.17 -1.34
C PRO A 61 -82.24 -24.70 -2.79
N ILE A 62 -83.43 -24.93 -3.33
CA ILE A 62 -83.79 -24.53 -4.71
C ILE A 62 -83.89 -23.00 -4.82
N VAL A 63 -84.45 -22.35 -3.80
CA VAL A 63 -84.56 -20.89 -3.72
C VAL A 63 -83.19 -20.26 -3.48
N HIS A 64 -82.33 -20.92 -2.71
CA HIS A 64 -80.96 -20.49 -2.44
C HIS A 64 -80.11 -20.42 -3.73
N GLU A 65 -80.28 -21.39 -4.62
CA GLU A 65 -79.58 -21.47 -5.91
C GLU A 65 -80.12 -20.45 -6.93
N HIS A 66 -81.44 -20.40 -7.15
CA HIS A 66 -82.05 -19.46 -8.11
C HIS A 66 -81.90 -17.98 -7.70
N ARG A 67 -81.86 -17.68 -6.39
CA ARG A 67 -81.63 -16.34 -5.87
C ARG A 67 -80.16 -15.91 -5.99
N GLY A 68 -79.25 -16.83 -6.33
CA GLY A 68 -77.82 -16.55 -6.50
C GLY A 68 -77.04 -16.43 -5.19
N VAL A 69 -77.62 -16.90 -4.07
CA VAL A 69 -77.00 -16.81 -2.74
C VAL A 69 -75.71 -17.63 -2.68
N ARG A 70 -75.73 -18.85 -3.25
CA ARG A 70 -74.57 -19.75 -3.30
C ARG A 70 -73.42 -19.22 -4.14
N ALA A 71 -73.71 -18.69 -5.33
CA ALA A 71 -72.69 -18.10 -6.20
C ALA A 71 -72.04 -16.87 -5.52
N GLN A 72 -72.84 -16.04 -4.85
CA GLN A 72 -72.30 -14.91 -4.08
C GLN A 72 -71.46 -15.37 -2.87
N GLU A 73 -71.78 -16.49 -2.24
CA GLU A 73 -71.00 -17.08 -1.16
C GLU A 73 -69.64 -17.60 -1.62
N GLU A 74 -69.61 -18.32 -2.73
CA GLU A 74 -68.38 -18.81 -3.34
C GLU A 74 -67.50 -17.63 -3.79
N ASP A 75 -68.09 -16.58 -4.37
CA ASP A 75 -67.38 -15.36 -4.77
C ASP A 75 -66.85 -14.54 -3.59
N ASP A 76 -67.65 -14.35 -2.53
CA ASP A 76 -67.21 -13.60 -1.34
C ASP A 76 -66.15 -14.41 -0.56
N PHE A 77 -66.24 -15.74 -0.53
CA PHE A 77 -65.20 -16.62 0.04
C PHE A 77 -63.91 -16.59 -0.78
N ALA A 78 -64.00 -16.72 -2.11
CA ALA A 78 -62.85 -16.63 -3.00
C ALA A 78 -62.14 -15.28 -2.86
N ARG A 79 -62.90 -14.18 -2.75
CA ARG A 79 -62.36 -12.84 -2.52
C ARG A 79 -61.65 -12.72 -1.17
N ALA A 80 -62.25 -13.24 -0.10
CA ALA A 80 -61.63 -13.24 1.23
C ALA A 80 -60.32 -14.05 1.26
N VAL A 81 -60.29 -15.22 0.60
CA VAL A 81 -59.07 -16.03 0.47
C VAL A 81 -58.01 -15.30 -0.35
N GLN A 82 -58.38 -14.65 -1.45
CA GLN A 82 -57.46 -13.86 -2.27
C GLN A 82 -56.88 -12.67 -1.49
N GLU A 83 -57.69 -11.96 -0.71
CA GLU A 83 -57.23 -10.86 0.14
C GLU A 83 -56.27 -11.32 1.23
N GLU A 84 -56.54 -12.46 1.87
CA GLU A 84 -55.67 -13.01 2.92
C GLU A 84 -54.35 -13.53 2.32
N VAL A 85 -54.39 -14.22 1.18
CA VAL A 85 -53.20 -14.65 0.45
C VAL A 85 -52.38 -13.44 -0.02
N ALA A 86 -53.03 -12.40 -0.53
CA ALA A 86 -52.35 -11.17 -0.94
C ALA A 86 -51.62 -10.51 0.25
N ARG A 87 -52.28 -10.43 1.42
CA ARG A 87 -51.67 -9.91 2.65
C ARG A 87 -50.48 -10.74 3.11
N GLN A 88 -50.58 -12.07 3.10
CA GLN A 88 -49.47 -12.95 3.47
C GLN A 88 -48.30 -12.85 2.48
N VAL A 89 -48.58 -12.77 1.19
CA VAL A 89 -47.54 -12.58 0.16
C VAL A 89 -46.85 -11.23 0.33
N GLU A 90 -47.57 -10.17 0.68
CA GLU A 90 -47.00 -8.86 0.96
C GLU A 90 -46.10 -8.90 2.20
N ALA A 91 -46.56 -9.51 3.30
CA ALA A 91 -45.75 -9.68 4.51
C ALA A 91 -44.46 -10.48 4.25
N VAL A 92 -44.55 -11.60 3.53
CA VAL A 92 -43.37 -12.41 3.16
C VAL A 92 -42.41 -11.63 2.26
N LYS A 93 -42.93 -10.79 1.35
CA LYS A 93 -42.09 -9.92 0.51
C LYS A 93 -41.37 -8.86 1.33
N GLU A 94 -42.04 -8.22 2.27
CA GLU A 94 -41.43 -7.22 3.16
C GLU A 94 -40.34 -7.84 4.04
N ASP A 95 -40.61 -9.01 4.62
CA ASP A 95 -39.65 -9.74 5.45
C ASP A 95 -38.43 -10.18 4.63
N ALA A 96 -38.64 -10.79 3.46
CA ALA A 96 -37.56 -11.18 2.57
C ALA A 96 -36.74 -9.98 2.06
N TYR A 97 -37.40 -8.84 1.81
CA TYR A 97 -36.71 -7.61 1.41
C TYR A 97 -35.85 -7.06 2.55
N ARG A 98 -36.36 -7.06 3.79
CA ARG A 98 -35.62 -6.61 4.97
C ARG A 98 -34.42 -7.51 5.24
N GLU A 99 -34.63 -8.83 5.25
CA GLU A 99 -33.58 -9.81 5.46
C GLU A 99 -32.51 -9.72 4.37
N GLY A 100 -32.91 -9.62 3.09
CA GLY A 100 -31.97 -9.44 1.99
C GLY A 100 -31.16 -8.14 2.08
N LEU A 101 -31.77 -7.05 2.55
CA LEU A 101 -31.08 -5.78 2.76
C LEU A 101 -30.10 -5.84 3.93
N GLU A 102 -30.49 -6.48 5.04
CA GLU A 102 -29.60 -6.66 6.20
C GLU A 102 -28.41 -7.56 5.86
N LEU A 103 -28.66 -8.72 5.26
CA LEU A 103 -27.62 -9.65 4.80
C LEU A 103 -26.68 -8.99 3.78
N GLY A 104 -27.23 -8.27 2.79
CA GLY A 104 -26.41 -7.56 1.80
C GLY A 104 -25.55 -6.46 2.42
N ARG A 105 -26.05 -5.76 3.44
CA ARG A 105 -25.28 -4.75 4.18
C ARG A 105 -24.18 -5.37 5.02
N GLU A 106 -24.44 -6.51 5.66
CA GLU A 106 -23.46 -7.21 6.48
C GLU A 106 -22.36 -7.84 5.62
N GLN A 107 -22.73 -8.53 4.53
CA GLN A 107 -21.79 -9.10 3.56
C GLN A 107 -20.93 -8.01 2.93
N GLY A 108 -21.52 -6.93 2.42
CA GLY A 108 -20.76 -5.83 1.83
C GLY A 108 -19.83 -5.15 2.84
N ARG A 109 -20.22 -5.09 4.12
CA ARG A 109 -19.35 -4.57 5.18
C ARG A 109 -18.17 -5.49 5.43
N GLU A 110 -18.37 -6.79 5.42
CA GLU A 110 -17.31 -7.76 5.67
C GLU A 110 -16.33 -7.85 4.49
N GLU A 111 -16.83 -7.86 3.26
CA GLU A 111 -16.02 -7.80 2.05
C GLU A 111 -15.13 -6.55 2.02
N VAL A 112 -15.70 -5.37 2.27
CA VAL A 112 -14.93 -4.11 2.32
C VAL A 112 -13.87 -4.14 3.41
N LYS A 113 -14.14 -4.74 4.59
CA LYS A 113 -13.10 -4.86 5.63
C LYS A 113 -11.95 -5.75 5.17
N VAL A 114 -12.25 -6.90 4.56
CA VAL A 114 -11.23 -7.85 4.10
C VAL A 114 -10.38 -7.21 3.01
N GLU A 115 -11.00 -6.54 2.04
CA GLU A 115 -10.29 -5.81 0.99
C GLU A 115 -9.43 -4.67 1.54
N LEU A 116 -9.97 -3.86 2.45
CA LEU A 116 -9.23 -2.76 3.07
C LEU A 116 -8.09 -3.26 3.95
N ALA A 117 -8.27 -4.38 4.67
CA ALA A 117 -7.22 -4.99 5.47
C ALA A 117 -6.08 -5.50 4.58
N GLY A 118 -6.40 -6.20 3.49
CA GLY A 118 -5.40 -6.67 2.53
C GLY A 118 -4.64 -5.51 1.86
N ALA A 119 -5.36 -4.48 1.41
CA ALA A 119 -4.75 -3.30 0.81
C ALA A 119 -3.91 -2.49 1.83
N ALA A 120 -4.30 -2.46 3.10
CA ALA A 120 -3.52 -1.84 4.16
C ALA A 120 -2.25 -2.62 4.46
N GLU A 121 -2.34 -3.96 4.52
CA GLU A 121 -1.19 -4.83 4.75
C GLU A 121 -0.16 -4.72 3.61
N GLU A 122 -0.61 -4.71 2.35
CA GLU A 122 0.26 -4.49 1.18
C GLU A 122 0.98 -3.13 1.27
N LYS A 123 0.25 -2.06 1.64
CA LYS A 123 0.85 -0.72 1.82
C LYS A 123 1.84 -0.67 2.98
N ILE A 124 1.57 -1.40 4.07
CA ILE A 124 2.49 -1.49 5.22
C ILE A 124 3.77 -2.22 4.80
N LEU A 125 3.66 -3.31 4.03
CA LEU A 125 4.81 -4.03 3.51
C LEU A 125 5.66 -3.14 2.59
N LEU A 126 5.03 -2.45 1.63
CA LEU A 126 5.72 -1.50 0.75
C LEU A 126 6.42 -0.39 1.54
N LEU A 127 5.77 0.13 2.58
CA LEU A 127 6.37 1.15 3.45
C LEU A 127 7.59 0.60 4.19
N ASN A 128 7.52 -0.62 4.70
CA ASN A 128 8.62 -1.25 5.41
C ASN A 128 9.83 -1.50 4.49
N ASP A 129 9.57 -1.90 3.24
CA ASP A 129 10.60 -2.08 2.22
C ASP A 129 11.27 -0.73 1.88
N MET A 130 10.48 0.33 1.67
CA MET A 130 11.01 1.67 1.44
C MET A 130 11.85 2.18 2.62
N VAL A 131 11.40 1.95 3.86
CA VAL A 131 12.17 2.33 5.06
C VAL A 131 13.49 1.56 5.11
N SER A 132 13.47 0.27 4.82
CA SER A 132 14.66 -0.58 4.80
C SER A 132 15.67 -0.14 3.73
N GLU A 133 15.18 0.24 2.54
CA GLU A 133 15.99 0.77 1.45
C GLU A 133 16.62 2.13 1.80
N VAL A 134 15.86 3.03 2.42
CA VAL A 134 16.39 4.32 2.87
C VAL A 134 17.48 4.13 3.92
N LEU A 135 17.27 3.23 4.88
CA LEU A 135 18.26 2.93 5.92
C LEU A 135 19.54 2.31 5.33
N SER A 136 19.42 1.37 4.39
CA SER A 136 20.60 0.78 3.74
C SER A 136 21.36 1.81 2.91
N THR A 137 20.64 2.68 2.20
CA THR A 137 21.22 3.80 1.45
C THR A 137 21.95 4.77 2.37
N GLN A 138 21.39 5.08 3.55
CA GLN A 138 22.03 5.95 4.53
C GLN A 138 23.34 5.35 5.05
N VAL A 139 23.35 4.05 5.35
CA VAL A 139 24.57 3.35 5.77
C VAL A 139 25.63 3.38 4.67
N GLY A 140 25.25 3.09 3.41
CA GLY A 140 26.15 3.16 2.26
C GLY A 140 26.70 4.57 2.00
N LEU A 141 25.87 5.59 2.17
CA LEU A 141 26.29 6.99 2.03
C LEU A 141 27.31 7.37 3.11
N LEU A 142 27.08 6.99 4.37
CA LEU A 142 28.00 7.26 5.46
C LEU A 142 29.35 6.55 5.26
N SER A 143 29.35 5.30 4.80
CA SER A 143 30.60 4.58 4.51
C SER A 143 31.35 5.22 3.34
N ALA A 144 30.65 5.62 2.28
CA ALA A 144 31.25 6.31 1.15
C ALA A 144 31.85 7.68 1.55
N GLN A 145 31.12 8.48 2.34
CA GLN A 145 31.63 9.77 2.86
C GLN A 145 32.86 9.58 3.75
N LYS A 146 32.86 8.55 4.60
CA LYS A 146 34.02 8.20 5.42
C LYS A 146 35.23 7.85 4.54
N MET A 147 35.04 7.01 3.52
CA MET A 147 36.09 6.67 2.55
C MET A 147 36.63 7.91 1.83
N GLN A 148 35.75 8.76 1.30
CA GLN A 148 36.14 10.00 0.62
C GLN A 148 36.93 10.94 1.53
N THR A 149 36.52 11.07 2.80
CA THR A 149 37.21 11.91 3.78
C THR A 149 38.63 11.41 4.04
N TYR A 150 38.81 10.10 4.20
CA TYR A 150 40.15 9.54 4.37
C TYR A 150 41.00 9.68 3.10
N THR A 151 40.43 9.48 1.91
CA THR A 151 41.14 9.70 0.64
C THR A 151 41.60 11.15 0.51
N LEU A 152 40.76 12.10 0.92
CA LEU A 152 41.11 13.52 0.95
C LEU A 152 42.25 13.79 1.94
N LEU A 153 42.15 13.26 3.17
CA LEU A 153 43.22 13.39 4.18
C LEU A 153 44.54 12.78 3.70
N ARG A 154 44.50 11.62 3.05
CA ARG A 154 45.65 10.96 2.43
C ARG A 154 46.30 11.87 1.39
N THR A 155 45.51 12.41 0.47
CA THR A 155 46.01 13.32 -0.57
C THR A 155 46.61 14.60 0.01
N ILE A 156 45.94 15.21 1.00
CA ILE A 156 46.45 16.41 1.68
C ILE A 156 47.75 16.10 2.42
N ALA A 157 47.85 14.95 3.10
CA ALA A 157 49.07 14.53 3.78
C ALA A 157 50.23 14.37 2.79
N LYS A 158 50.00 13.70 1.64
CA LYS A 158 51.00 13.60 0.57
C LYS A 158 51.43 14.98 0.07
N TRP A 159 50.49 15.90 -0.15
CA TRP A 159 50.81 17.26 -0.59
C TRP A 159 51.62 18.06 0.44
N ILE A 160 51.29 17.95 1.72
CA ILE A 160 52.03 18.63 2.80
C ILE A 160 53.46 18.09 2.84
N VAL A 161 53.65 16.77 2.79
CA VAL A 161 54.98 16.14 2.76
C VAL A 161 55.78 16.62 1.54
N LEU A 162 55.20 16.56 0.33
CA LEU A 162 55.87 17.02 -0.89
C LEU A 162 56.22 18.50 -0.87
N LYS A 163 55.42 19.33 -0.20
CA LYS A 163 55.70 20.76 -0.04
C LYS A 163 56.85 20.98 0.93
N GLU A 164 56.81 20.35 2.11
CA GLU A 164 57.84 20.47 3.13
C GLU A 164 59.20 20.00 2.60
N LEU A 165 59.23 18.91 1.83
CA LEU A 165 60.45 18.38 1.22
C LEU A 165 61.07 19.30 0.18
N LYS A 166 60.29 20.19 -0.46
CA LYS A 166 60.83 21.17 -1.41
C LYS A 166 61.51 22.35 -0.70
N ASP A 167 61.03 22.69 0.49
CA ASP A 167 61.50 23.83 1.27
C ASP A 167 62.60 23.44 2.29
N ASP A 168 62.80 22.13 2.52
CA ASP A 168 63.80 21.60 3.45
C ASP A 168 65.16 21.30 2.78
N GLY A 169 66.12 22.20 2.99
CA GLY A 169 67.50 22.04 2.50
C GLY A 169 68.33 20.97 3.23
N GLU A 170 67.91 20.50 4.41
CA GLU A 170 68.64 19.51 5.20
C GLU A 170 68.02 18.10 5.15
N TYR A 171 66.96 17.92 4.36
CA TYR A 171 66.22 16.67 4.26
C TYR A 171 67.13 15.47 3.95
N ILE A 172 68.02 15.64 2.97
CA ILE A 172 68.93 14.58 2.49
C ILE A 172 69.88 14.10 3.60
N ILE A 173 70.35 15.01 4.45
CA ILE A 173 71.22 14.68 5.59
C ILE A 173 70.45 13.81 6.59
N ARG A 174 69.24 14.23 6.94
CA ARG A 174 68.37 13.49 7.89
C ARG A 174 67.94 12.13 7.33
N LEU A 175 67.68 12.06 6.02
CA LEU A 175 67.33 10.82 5.34
C LEU A 175 68.49 9.83 5.40
N LEU A 176 69.70 10.26 5.02
CA LEU A 176 70.87 9.39 5.05
C LEU A 176 71.20 8.91 6.47
N GLU A 177 71.11 9.80 7.46
CA GLU A 177 71.27 9.46 8.88
C GLU A 177 70.30 8.34 9.29
N LYS A 178 69.02 8.49 8.96
CA LYS A 178 68.00 7.49 9.25
C LYS A 178 68.27 6.15 8.55
N LEU A 179 68.65 6.17 7.28
CA LEU A 179 68.92 4.95 6.50
C LEU A 179 70.13 4.18 7.04
N ILE A 180 71.19 4.86 7.49
CA ILE A 180 72.36 4.21 8.10
C ILE A 180 71.99 3.58 9.45
N VAL A 181 71.18 4.28 10.26
CA VAL A 181 70.66 3.73 11.53
C VAL A 181 69.81 2.48 11.26
N GLU A 182 68.98 2.50 10.23
CA GLU A 182 68.11 1.38 9.83
C GLU A 182 68.90 0.20 9.23
N ALA A 183 70.00 0.47 8.51
CA ALA A 183 70.92 -0.55 8.01
C ALA A 183 71.71 -1.26 9.13
N GLN A 184 71.73 -0.69 10.35
CA GLN A 184 72.41 -1.21 11.54
C GLN A 184 73.91 -1.51 11.35
N THR A 185 74.54 -0.94 10.32
CA THR A 185 75.96 -1.12 10.03
C THR A 185 76.56 0.17 9.48
N LYS A 186 77.85 0.38 9.78
CA LYS A 186 78.64 1.53 9.33
C LYS A 186 79.75 1.14 8.35
N GLU A 187 79.84 -0.15 8.03
CA GLU A 187 80.88 -0.70 7.17
C GLU A 187 80.28 -1.21 5.86
N ASN A 188 81.04 -1.06 4.77
CA ASN A 188 80.70 -1.62 3.45
C ASN A 188 79.33 -1.13 2.95
N LEU A 189 79.15 0.19 2.91
CA LEU A 189 77.92 0.83 2.48
C LEU A 189 78.02 1.27 1.02
N LEU A 190 77.06 0.88 0.20
CA LEU A 190 76.86 1.40 -1.15
C LEU A 190 75.64 2.32 -1.15
N ILE A 191 75.86 3.61 -1.36
CA ILE A 191 74.82 4.64 -1.36
C ILE A 191 74.51 5.00 -2.81
N ARG A 192 73.28 4.74 -3.26
CA ARG A 192 72.78 5.13 -4.58
C ARG A 192 71.92 6.37 -4.46
N VAL A 193 72.21 7.37 -5.30
CA VAL A 193 71.53 8.67 -5.31
C VAL A 193 71.24 9.14 -6.72
N ASN A 194 70.27 10.04 -6.84
CA ASN A 194 70.01 10.74 -8.10
C ASN A 194 71.18 11.67 -8.47
N GLU A 195 71.40 11.89 -9.77
CA GLU A 195 72.40 12.79 -10.34
C GLU A 195 72.43 14.17 -9.66
N LYS A 196 71.26 14.78 -9.41
CA LYS A 196 71.16 16.12 -8.82
C LYS A 196 71.71 16.22 -7.40
N HIS A 197 71.68 15.13 -6.65
CA HIS A 197 72.15 15.09 -5.26
C HIS A 197 73.55 14.51 -5.13
N PHE A 198 74.07 13.85 -6.18
CA PHE A 198 75.42 13.28 -6.18
C PHE A 198 76.50 14.34 -5.90
N GLU A 199 76.37 15.54 -6.47
CA GLU A 199 77.32 16.65 -6.25
C GLU A 199 77.36 17.11 -4.79
N GLN A 200 76.25 16.99 -4.06
CA GLN A 200 76.12 17.41 -2.66
C GLN A 200 76.52 16.30 -1.67
N MET A 201 76.70 15.05 -2.14
CA MET A 201 76.99 13.91 -1.26
C MET A 201 78.28 14.01 -0.45
N PRO A 202 79.40 14.57 -0.95
CA PRO A 202 80.61 14.72 -0.13
C PRO A 202 80.36 15.56 1.13
N GLU A 203 79.68 16.70 0.99
CA GLU A 203 79.34 17.58 2.12
C GLU A 203 78.34 16.90 3.09
N VAL A 204 77.34 16.21 2.53
CA VAL A 204 76.36 15.46 3.33
C VAL A 204 77.04 14.34 4.13
N LEU A 205 77.99 13.60 3.53
CA LEU A 205 78.72 12.53 4.19
C LEU A 205 79.60 13.05 5.33
N GLU A 206 80.26 14.19 5.17
CA GLU A 206 81.03 14.81 6.26
C GLU A 206 80.13 15.13 7.46
N VAL A 207 78.96 15.73 7.22
CA VAL A 207 78.00 16.07 8.28
C VAL A 207 77.45 14.81 8.96
N VAL A 208 77.14 13.77 8.19
CA VAL A 208 76.63 12.50 8.72
C VAL A 208 77.71 11.75 9.52
N GLN A 209 78.96 11.72 9.03
CA GLN A 209 80.09 11.13 9.74
C GLN A 209 80.40 11.85 11.06
N ALA A 210 80.26 13.19 11.08
CA ALA A 210 80.42 13.97 12.31
C ALA A 210 79.37 13.61 13.39
N LYS A 211 78.16 13.21 12.98
CA LYS A 211 77.07 12.83 13.90
C LYS A 211 77.08 11.36 14.31
N LEU A 212 77.27 10.45 13.35
CA LEU A 212 77.14 9.00 13.55
C LEU A 212 78.48 8.28 13.76
N GLY A 213 79.61 8.94 13.50
CA GLY A 213 80.95 8.36 13.53
C GLY A 213 81.47 7.99 12.13
N GLU A 214 82.74 7.59 12.05
CA GLU A 214 83.39 7.24 10.79
C GLU A 214 82.67 6.08 10.07
N LEU A 215 82.40 6.26 8.78
CA LEU A 215 81.86 5.24 7.89
C LEU A 215 83.02 4.60 7.14
N THR A 216 83.19 3.28 7.25
CA THR A 216 84.33 2.57 6.65
C THR A 216 83.90 1.89 5.34
N ASN A 217 84.68 2.07 4.29
CA ASN A 217 84.41 1.51 2.96
C ASN A 217 83.03 1.89 2.40
N THR A 218 82.76 3.21 2.32
CA THR A 218 81.55 3.76 1.71
C THR A 218 81.79 4.13 0.25
N ARG A 219 80.89 3.70 -0.63
CA ARG A 219 80.89 4.07 -2.05
C ARG A 219 79.59 4.76 -2.40
N VAL A 220 79.66 5.82 -3.19
CA VAL A 220 78.49 6.55 -3.70
C VAL A 220 78.39 6.30 -5.20
N GLU A 221 77.21 5.92 -5.68
CA GLU A 221 76.91 5.71 -7.10
C GLU A 221 75.68 6.49 -7.53
N ILE A 222 75.66 6.86 -8.81
CA ILE A 222 74.52 7.51 -9.43
C ILE A 222 73.55 6.44 -9.91
N ASP A 223 72.29 6.60 -9.57
CA ASP A 223 71.20 5.76 -10.05
C ASP A 223 70.11 6.67 -10.65
N PHE A 224 69.81 6.43 -11.93
CA PHE A 224 68.85 7.22 -12.70
C PHE A 224 67.40 6.81 -12.43
N ASP A 225 67.17 5.63 -11.85
CA ASP A 225 65.83 5.13 -11.55
C ASP A 225 65.26 5.74 -10.25
N ILE A 226 66.11 6.40 -9.45
CA ILE A 226 65.72 7.03 -8.19
C ILE A 226 65.24 8.47 -8.45
N GLU A 227 63.97 8.75 -8.15
CA GLU A 227 63.44 10.12 -8.17
C GLU A 227 64.01 10.96 -7.01
N ALA A 228 64.37 12.21 -7.31
CA ALA A 228 64.83 13.17 -6.32
C ALA A 228 63.65 13.79 -5.52
N PRO A 229 63.75 13.95 -4.19
CA PRO A 229 64.84 13.56 -3.31
C PRO A 229 64.70 12.10 -2.79
N GLY A 230 65.65 11.23 -3.13
CA GLY A 230 65.64 9.82 -2.74
C GLY A 230 67.05 9.22 -2.65
N ILE A 231 67.24 8.30 -1.71
CA ILE A 231 68.51 7.61 -1.44
C ILE A 231 68.22 6.14 -1.19
N VAL A 232 69.03 5.25 -1.76
CA VAL A 232 69.02 3.81 -1.45
C VAL A 232 70.36 3.42 -0.85
N VAL A 233 70.33 2.74 0.29
CA VAL A 233 71.55 2.26 0.97
C VAL A 233 71.58 0.75 0.90
N GLU A 234 72.58 0.20 0.24
CA GLU A 234 72.87 -1.23 0.27
C GLU A 234 74.01 -1.51 1.25
N SER A 235 73.82 -2.52 2.08
CA SER A 235 74.78 -2.98 3.07
C SER A 235 74.85 -4.50 3.08
N GLN A 236 75.81 -5.06 3.83
CA GLN A 236 75.88 -6.52 4.02
C GLN A 236 74.61 -7.12 4.67
N ASN A 237 73.88 -6.31 5.44
CA ASN A 237 72.70 -6.73 6.17
C ASN A 237 71.42 -6.61 5.33
N GLY A 238 71.47 -5.97 4.15
CA GLY A 238 70.32 -5.78 3.28
C GLY A 238 70.30 -4.42 2.59
N ILE A 239 69.20 -4.16 1.89
CA ILE A 239 68.94 -2.94 1.12
C ILE A 239 67.85 -2.14 1.83
N VAL A 240 68.14 -0.90 2.17
CA VAL A 240 67.18 0.04 2.76
C VAL A 240 66.84 1.10 1.70
N ASN A 241 65.59 1.12 1.27
CA ASN A 241 65.10 2.03 0.23
C ASN A 241 64.44 3.26 0.88
N GLY A 242 65.10 4.41 0.77
CA GLY A 242 64.58 5.70 1.23
C GLY A 242 63.95 6.55 0.13
N SER A 243 63.59 5.96 -1.02
CA SER A 243 62.95 6.68 -2.12
C SER A 243 61.64 7.32 -1.69
N LEU A 244 61.30 8.45 -2.33
CA LEU A 244 60.05 9.14 -2.08
C LEU A 244 58.83 8.23 -2.26
N LYS A 245 58.86 7.37 -3.29
CA LYS A 245 57.82 6.37 -3.53
C LYS A 245 57.62 5.46 -2.32
N THR A 246 58.69 4.82 -1.82
CA THR A 246 58.60 3.93 -0.65
C THR A 246 58.09 4.63 0.60
N GLN A 247 58.43 5.91 0.79
CA GLN A 247 57.92 6.71 1.90
C GLN A 247 56.42 7.03 1.77
N LEU A 248 55.97 7.36 0.55
CA LEU A 248 54.55 7.57 0.27
C LEU A 248 53.74 6.27 0.38
N ASP A 249 54.31 5.14 -0.03
CA ASP A 249 53.69 3.82 0.13
C ASP A 249 53.56 3.45 1.61
N SER A 250 54.55 3.82 2.42
CA SER A 250 54.48 3.65 3.88
C SER A 250 53.38 4.50 4.51
N LEU A 251 53.13 5.70 3.97
CA LEU A 251 51.99 6.53 4.36
C LEU A 251 50.68 5.86 3.95
N ASP A 252 50.61 5.27 2.75
CA ASP A 252 49.42 4.57 2.27
C ASP A 252 49.06 3.37 3.15
N LYS A 253 50.05 2.61 3.63
CA LYS A 253 49.83 1.52 4.60
C LYS A 253 49.20 1.98 5.92
N LEU A 254 49.51 3.19 6.38
CA LEU A 254 48.85 3.75 7.58
C LEU A 254 47.37 4.04 7.31
N PHE A 255 47.03 4.42 6.09
CA PHE A 255 45.66 4.66 5.66
C PHE A 255 44.90 3.35 5.35
N GLU A 256 45.59 2.30 4.92
CA GLU A 256 45.04 0.95 4.79
C GLU A 256 44.58 0.39 6.13
N ALA A 257 45.36 0.60 7.19
CA ALA A 257 45.01 0.14 8.54
C ALA A 257 43.68 0.74 9.07
N VAL A 258 43.25 1.90 8.55
CA VAL A 258 41.98 2.54 8.91
C VAL A 258 40.83 2.25 7.91
N GLY A 259 41.07 1.36 6.94
CA GLY A 259 40.06 0.82 6.03
C GLY A 259 40.00 1.47 4.64
N LEU A 260 41.03 2.21 4.22
CA LEU A 260 41.17 2.60 2.81
C LEU A 260 41.85 1.47 2.01
N ALA A 261 41.18 0.88 1.03
CA ALA A 261 41.89 0.01 0.08
C ALA A 261 42.99 0.80 -0.66
N SER A 262 44.15 0.18 -0.87
CA SER A 262 45.21 0.67 -1.73
C SER A 262 44.65 0.90 -3.13
N SER A 263 44.79 2.12 -3.65
CA SER A 263 44.27 2.51 -4.97
C SER A 263 45.10 1.96 -6.14
N GLU A 264 45.90 0.92 -5.92
CA GLU A 264 46.67 0.24 -6.98
C GLU A 264 45.87 -0.88 -7.67
N ASP A 265 44.70 -1.27 -7.16
CA ASP A 265 43.87 -2.31 -7.78
C ASP A 265 42.85 -1.80 -8.82
N ASP A 266 42.69 -0.47 -8.99
CA ASP A 266 41.70 0.11 -9.91
C ASP A 266 42.19 0.28 -11.37
N SER A 267 43.44 -0.11 -11.69
CA SER A 267 43.99 0.04 -13.04
C SER A 267 43.93 -1.21 -13.94
N ASP A 268 43.48 -2.37 -13.45
CA ASP A 268 43.54 -3.64 -14.21
C ASP A 268 42.18 -4.18 -14.74
N GLU A 269 41.05 -3.49 -14.51
CA GLU A 269 39.73 -3.93 -15.03
C GLU A 269 39.18 -3.14 -16.23
N SER A 270 40.04 -2.49 -17.01
CA SER A 270 39.64 -1.92 -18.30
C SER A 270 40.48 -2.47 -19.46
N GLN A 271 40.19 -3.71 -19.87
CA GLN A 271 40.44 -4.21 -21.23
C GLN A 271 39.23 -4.99 -21.75
#